data_AF-A0A967SLQ2-F1
#
_entry.id   AF-A0A967SLQ2-F1
#
_cell.length_a   1.000
_cell.length_b   1.000
_cell.length_c   1.000
_cell.angle_alpha   90.00
_cell.angle_beta   90.00
_cell.angle_gamma   90.00
#
_symmetry.space_group_name_H-M   'P 1'
#
loop_
_entity.id
_entity.type
_entity.pdbx_description
1 polymer ?
#
loop_
_entity_poly.entity_id
_entity_poly.type
_entity_poly.pdbx_seq_one_letter_code
_entity_poly.pdbx_strand_id
1 'polypeptide(L)'
;MVSSDGSRVTPAGESCLRDLGIDVDTLKRGRRSYVRLCLDWSERRDHLAGAVGAAITDAMLERGWIVRMEGTRAVRLTVRGRDGLDRLLGIPMAATDWASP
;
A
#
# COMPACT_ATOMS: atom_id res chain seq x y z
N MET A 1 0.02 -6.35 8.72
CA MET A 1 -0.55 -5.00 8.50
C MET A 1 -2.08 -5.04 8.54
N VAL A 2 -2.70 -5.97 7.82
CA VAL A 2 -4.13 -6.33 7.96
C VAL A 2 -4.28 -7.73 8.53
N SER A 3 -5.46 -8.04 9.07
CA SER A 3 -5.85 -9.41 9.44
C SER A 3 -5.80 -10.34 8.23
N SER A 4 -5.68 -11.65 8.46
CA SER A 4 -5.55 -12.66 7.39
C SER A 4 -6.76 -12.72 6.44
N ASP A 5 -7.94 -12.32 6.92
CA ASP A 5 -9.18 -12.19 6.16
C ASP A 5 -9.36 -10.80 5.51
N GLY A 6 -8.38 -9.90 5.70
CA GLY A 6 -8.37 -8.52 5.23
C GLY A 6 -9.55 -7.66 5.69
N SER A 7 -10.26 -8.08 6.73
CA SER A 7 -11.44 -7.36 7.25
C SER A 7 -11.06 -6.19 8.15
N ARG A 8 -9.84 -6.17 8.69
CA ARG A 8 -9.37 -5.22 9.70
C ARG A 8 -7.89 -4.89 9.54
N VAL A 9 -7.51 -3.67 9.94
CA VAL A 9 -6.10 -3.29 10.15
C VAL A 9 -5.71 -3.72 11.58
N THR A 10 -4.56 -4.38 11.74
CA THR A 10 -4.07 -4.79 13.06
C THR A 10 -3.45 -3.60 13.79
N PRO A 11 -3.29 -3.63 15.13
CA PRO A 11 -2.61 -2.54 15.85
C PRO A 11 -1.21 -2.22 15.30
N ALA A 12 -0.43 -3.26 14.98
CA ALA A 12 0.87 -3.11 14.32
C ALA A 12 0.75 -2.45 12.93
N GLY A 13 -0.32 -2.79 12.18
CA GLY A 13 -0.61 -2.14 10.91
C GLY A 13 -0.95 -0.66 11.05
N GLU A 14 -1.71 -0.28 12.08
CA GLU A 14 -2.00 1.13 12.35
C GLU A 14 -0.75 1.91 12.76
N SER A 15 0.18 1.29 13.50
CA SER A 15 1.48 1.91 13.77
C SER A 15 2.25 2.18 12.48
N CYS A 16 2.35 1.17 11.61
CA CYS A 16 3.03 1.29 10.32
C CYS A 16 2.39 2.37 9.42
N LEU A 17 1.06 2.49 9.42
CA LEU A 17 0.36 3.56 8.71
C LEU A 17 0.74 4.95 9.24
N ARG A 18 0.83 5.10 10.57
CA ARG A 18 1.27 6.36 11.19
C ARG A 18 2.74 6.67 10.86
N ASP A 19 3.61 5.67 10.81
CA ASP A 19 5.02 5.84 10.37
C ASP A 19 5.11 6.27 8.90
N LEU A 20 4.15 5.84 8.08
CA LEU A 20 3.95 6.30 6.71
C LEU A 20 3.32 7.71 6.63
N GLY A 21 3.00 8.33 7.77
CA GLY A 21 2.42 9.69 7.86
C GLY A 21 0.91 9.73 7.65
N ILE A 22 0.23 8.58 7.73
CA ILE A 22 -1.21 8.47 7.50
C ILE A 22 -1.96 8.69 8.81
N ASP A 23 -2.90 9.65 8.80
CA ASP A 23 -3.84 9.87 9.90
C ASP A 23 -4.94 8.80 9.90
N VAL A 24 -4.66 7.71 10.62
CA VAL A 24 -5.56 6.58 10.80
C VAL A 24 -6.91 6.98 11.39
N ASP A 25 -6.93 7.95 12.31
CA ASP A 25 -8.15 8.31 13.02
C ASP A 25 -9.09 9.09 12.10
N THR A 26 -8.54 9.93 11.22
CA THR A 26 -9.30 10.56 10.14
C THR A 26 -9.84 9.54 9.14
N LEU A 27 -9.04 8.54 8.75
CA LEU A 27 -9.52 7.49 7.83
C LEU A 27 -10.70 6.68 8.41
N LYS A 28 -10.65 6.34 9.70
CA LYS A 28 -11.72 5.59 10.39
C LYS A 28 -13.05 6.33 10.44
N ARG A 29 -13.02 7.67 10.50
CA ARG A 29 -14.23 8.54 10.52
C ARG A 29 -14.76 8.85 9.12
N GLY A 30 -14.03 8.48 8.07
CA GLY A 30 -14.39 8.77 6.68
C GLY A 30 -15.60 7.98 6.17
N ARG A 31 -16.16 8.42 5.04
CA ARG A 31 -17.30 7.75 4.38
C ARG A 31 -16.92 6.48 3.60
N ARG A 32 -15.65 6.32 3.24
CA ARG A 32 -15.16 5.12 2.54
C ARG A 32 -14.99 3.98 3.54
N SER A 33 -15.22 2.74 3.10
CA SER A 33 -14.87 1.57 3.93
C SER A 33 -13.41 1.66 4.33
N TYR A 34 -13.13 1.58 5.64
CA TYR A 34 -11.78 1.76 6.19
C TYR A 34 -10.77 0.81 5.53
N VAL A 35 -11.11 -0.48 5.48
CA VAL A 35 -10.34 -1.51 4.77
C VAL A 35 -11.29 -2.52 4.13
N ARG A 36 -10.92 -3.05 2.96
CA ARG A 36 -11.63 -4.14 2.29
C ARG A 36 -10.63 -4.87 1.38
N LEU A 37 -10.81 -6.18 1.19
CA LEU A 37 -10.18 -6.90 0.08
C LEU A 37 -10.97 -6.72 -1.21
N CYS A 38 -10.30 -6.28 -2.27
CA CYS A 38 -10.85 -6.27 -3.62
C CYS A 38 -10.17 -7.38 -4.41
N LEU A 39 -10.93 -8.33 -4.93
CA LEU A 39 -10.40 -9.33 -5.83
C LEU A 39 -10.02 -8.67 -7.16
N ASP A 40 -8.75 -8.77 -7.54
CA ASP A 40 -8.34 -8.46 -8.90
C ASP A 40 -8.63 -9.66 -9.80
N TRP A 41 -9.58 -9.51 -10.72
CA TRP A 41 -10.00 -10.57 -11.63
C TRP A 41 -8.92 -10.97 -12.64
N SER A 42 -7.95 -10.09 -12.90
CA SER A 42 -6.84 -10.36 -13.82
C SER A 42 -5.70 -11.11 -13.14
N GLU A 43 -5.36 -10.75 -11.90
CA GLU A 43 -4.25 -11.36 -11.16
C GLU A 43 -4.70 -12.50 -10.21
N ARG A 44 -6.02 -12.66 -10.00
CA ARG A 44 -6.65 -13.58 -9.04
C ARG A 44 -6.07 -13.44 -7.62
N ARG A 45 -5.70 -12.20 -7.24
CA ARG A 45 -5.13 -11.86 -5.94
C ARG A 45 -6.01 -10.84 -5.23
N ASP A 46 -6.07 -10.95 -3.91
CA ASP A 46 -6.78 -9.98 -3.08
C ASP A 46 -5.94 -8.73 -2.90
N HIS A 47 -6.48 -7.59 -3.32
CA HIS A 47 -5.84 -6.29 -3.20
C HIS A 47 -6.40 -5.52 -2.02
N LEU A 48 -5.52 -4.83 -1.31
CA LEU A 48 -5.91 -3.95 -0.21
C LEU A 48 -6.61 -2.71 -0.78
N ALA A 49 -7.92 -2.63 -0.57
CA ALA A 49 -8.77 -1.53 -1.02
C ALA A 49 -9.38 -0.77 0.17
N GLY A 50 -10.15 0.27 -0.16
CA GLY A 50 -10.75 1.16 0.83
C GLY A 50 -9.87 2.37 1.17
N ALA A 51 -10.21 3.04 2.26
CA ALA A 51 -9.55 4.27 2.68
C ALA A 51 -8.05 4.07 2.93
N VAL A 52 -7.69 2.94 3.55
CA VAL A 52 -6.30 2.58 3.83
C VAL A 52 -5.49 2.37 2.55
N GLY A 53 -5.99 1.59 1.59
CA GLY A 53 -5.27 1.33 0.33
C GLY A 53 -5.04 2.61 -0.49
N ALA A 54 -6.03 3.50 -0.53
CA ALA A 54 -5.89 4.81 -1.16
C ALA A 54 -4.84 5.67 -0.46
N ALA A 55 -4.90 5.78 0.87
CA ALA A 55 -3.95 6.59 1.64
C ALA A 55 -2.50 6.10 1.54
N ILE A 56 -2.28 4.78 1.49
CA ILE A 56 -0.95 4.20 1.23
C ILE A 56 -0.44 4.63 -0.14
N THR A 57 -1.29 4.52 -1.17
CA THR A 57 -0.91 4.88 -2.54
C THR A 57 -0.55 6.36 -2.64
N ASP A 58 -1.36 7.23 -2.05
CA ASP A 58 -1.13 8.67 -2.03
C ASP A 58 0.18 9.01 -1.29
N ALA A 59 0.41 8.44 -0.10
CA ALA A 59 1.64 8.63 0.65
C ALA A 59 2.89 8.17 -0.12
N MET A 60 2.80 7.06 -0.85
CA MET A 60 3.90 6.57 -1.69
C MET A 60 4.17 7.49 -2.89
N LEU A 61 3.13 8.06 -3.51
CA LEU A 61 3.26 9.02 -4.60
C LEU A 61 3.89 10.33 -4.11
N GLU A 62 3.39 10.88 -2.99
CA GLU A 62 3.89 12.13 -2.38
C GLU A 62 5.37 12.02 -1.98
N ARG A 63 5.79 10.86 -1.47
CA ARG A 63 7.20 10.60 -1.11
C ARG A 63 8.08 10.29 -2.32
N GLY A 64 7.50 10.18 -3.52
CA GLY A 64 8.20 9.76 -4.74
C GLY A 64 8.70 8.31 -4.70
N TRP A 65 8.07 7.47 -3.88
CA TRP A 65 8.39 6.04 -3.78
C TRP A 65 7.86 5.27 -4.97
N ILE A 66 6.69 5.67 -5.47
CA ILE A 66 6.13 5.20 -6.72
C ILE A 66 5.86 6.39 -7.64
N VAL A 67 5.87 6.14 -8.95
CA VAL A 67 5.49 7.12 -9.97
C VAL A 67 4.50 6.51 -10.94
N ARG A 68 3.55 7.30 -11.45
CA ARG A 68 2.58 6.83 -12.45
C ARG A 68 3.28 6.61 -13.80
N MET A 69 2.89 5.55 -14.50
CA MET A 69 3.34 5.32 -15.88
C MET A 69 2.34 5.95 -16.84
N GLU A 70 2.84 6.82 -17.71
CA GLU A 70 2.03 7.60 -18.65
C GLU A 70 1.21 6.69 -19.57
N GLY A 71 -0.05 7.06 -19.82
CA GLY A 71 -0.98 6.26 -20.64
C GLY A 71 -1.50 4.97 -19.99
N THR A 72 -1.15 4.67 -18.73
CA THR A 72 -1.60 3.46 -18.03
C THR A 72 -2.12 3.74 -16.61
N ARG A 73 -2.71 2.73 -15.97
CA ARG A 73 -3.04 2.77 -14.53
C ARG A 73 -1.92 2.20 -13.65
N ALA A 74 -0.82 1.76 -14.25
CA ALA A 74 0.29 1.16 -13.53
C ALA A 74 1.17 2.23 -12.86
N VAL A 75 1.86 1.80 -11.81
CA VAL A 75 2.86 2.59 -11.10
C VAL A 75 4.20 1.86 -11.14
N ARG A 76 5.28 2.61 -11.17
CA ARG A 76 6.65 2.11 -11.11
C ARG A 76 7.27 2.44 -9.77
N LEU A 77 7.83 1.43 -9.11
CA LEU A 77 8.62 1.60 -7.89
C LEU A 77 9.97 2.27 -8.22
N THR A 78 10.29 3.35 -7.50
CA THR A 78 11.56 4.07 -7.64
C THR A 78 12.64 3.43 -6.77
N VAL A 79 13.92 3.80 -6.97
CA VAL A 79 15.02 3.36 -6.09
C VAL A 79 14.77 3.83 -4.66
N ARG A 80 14.38 5.11 -4.49
CA ARG A 80 13.99 5.67 -3.19
C ARG A 80 12.82 4.91 -2.56
N GLY A 81 11.88 4.45 -3.38
CA GLY A 81 10.75 3.65 -2.91
C GLY A 81 11.18 2.29 -2.37
N ARG A 82 12.15 1.62 -3.01
CA ARG A 82 12.73 0.37 -2.50
C ARG A 82 13.36 0.59 -1.13
N ASP A 83 14.28 1.55 -1.03
CA ASP A 83 14.95 1.87 0.24
C ASP A 83 13.96 2.26 1.35
N GLY A 84 12.92 3.00 1.00
CA GLY A 84 11.86 3.42 1.91
C GLY A 84 11.02 2.24 2.42
N LEU A 85 10.63 1.33 1.52
CA LEU A 85 9.88 0.12 1.86
C LEU A 85 10.72 -0.84 2.71
N ASP A 86 11.99 -1.02 2.39
CA ASP A 86 12.91 -1.87 3.15
C ASP A 86 12.97 -1.45 4.62
N ARG A 87 13.08 -0.13 4.84
CA ARG A 87 13.11 0.44 6.18
C ARG A 87 11.77 0.35 6.89
N LEU A 88 10.67 0.61 6.17
CA LEU A 88 9.33 0.62 6.74
C LEU A 88 8.84 -0.78 7.12
N LEU A 89 9.14 -1.79 6.29
CA LEU A 89 8.68 -3.16 6.48
C LEU A 89 9.70 -4.01 7.25
N GLY A 90 10.96 -3.57 7.34
CA GLY A 90 12.05 -4.38 7.90
C GLY A 90 12.36 -5.63 7.08
N ILE A 91 11.94 -5.66 5.82
CA ILE A 91 12.13 -6.76 4.88
C ILE A 91 12.91 -6.20 3.70
N PRO A 92 14.09 -6.75 3.35
CA PRO A 92 14.78 -6.32 2.15
C PRO A 92 13.90 -6.64 0.94
N MET A 93 13.50 -5.61 0.18
CA MET A 93 13.02 -5.70 -1.18
C MET A 93 14.22 -6.04 -2.08
N ALA A 94 14.95 -7.12 -1.76
CA ALA A 94 15.81 -7.78 -2.73
C ALA A 94 14.90 -8.08 -3.90
N ALA A 95 15.29 -7.60 -5.09
CA ALA A 95 14.47 -7.62 -6.31
C ALA A 95 13.78 -8.97 -6.43
N THR A 96 12.54 -9.04 -5.94
CA THR A 96 11.66 -10.15 -6.21
C THR A 96 11.52 -10.04 -7.72
N ASP A 97 11.72 -11.16 -8.37
CA ASP A 97 11.69 -11.50 -9.79
C ASP A 97 10.45 -11.04 -10.59
N TRP A 98 9.82 -9.93 -10.19
CA TRP A 98 8.76 -9.18 -10.87
C TRP A 98 9.15 -8.71 -12.29
N ALA A 99 10.42 -8.84 -12.67
CA ALA A 99 10.84 -8.76 -14.07
C ALA A 99 10.67 -10.14 -14.73
N SER A 100 9.45 -10.49 -15.07
CA SER A 100 9.19 -11.39 -16.20
C SER A 100 7.95 -10.88 -16.95
N PRO A 101 8.02 -10.81 -18.30
CA PRO A 101 7.05 -10.11 -19.14
C PRO A 101 5.65 -10.72 -19.14
#